data_AF-A0A0N0SQI6-F1
#
_entry.id   AF-A0A0N0SQI6-F1
#
_cell.length_a   1.000
_cell.length_b   1.000
_cell.length_c   1.000
_cell.angle_alpha   90.00
_cell.angle_beta   90.00
_cell.angle_gamma   90.00
#
_symmetry.space_group_name_H-M   'P 1'
#
loop_
_entity.id
_entity.type
_entity.pdbx_description
1 polymer ?
#
loop_
_entity_poly.entity_id
_entity_poly.type
_entity_poly.pdbx_seq_one_letter_code
_entity_poly.pdbx_strand_id
1 'polypeptide(L)'
;MKERASVFTSVLMIEQPLTTVDVDFVTSLHGDETVSFVVLMQPRGDQDRLLRAIDDVALGELPEAIREGDEPEGEDALGPAAHALAHSLNALRQKGAKAVGQIVENHPLDKLQSVVDETGADEVIVLTAPHFVEEFFHRDWASRARHKVGVPVLKLFAHNE
;
A
#
# COMPACT_ATOMS: atom_id res chain seq x y z
N MET A 1 25.59 12.40 26.53
CA MET A 1 25.08 12.61 25.16
C MET A 1 23.80 11.81 25.04
N LYS A 2 22.63 12.44 24.83
CA LYS A 2 21.43 11.69 24.46
C LYS A 2 21.61 11.30 23.00
N GLU A 3 21.76 10.01 22.76
CA GLU A 3 21.65 9.40 21.43
C GLU A 3 20.37 9.94 20.79
N ARG A 4 20.48 10.62 19.66
CA ARG A 4 19.28 11.01 18.90
C ARG A 4 18.65 9.69 18.49
N ALA A 5 17.41 9.43 18.90
CA ALA A 5 16.65 8.31 18.37
C ALA A 5 16.75 8.38 16.83
N SER A 6 17.41 7.40 16.23
CA SER A 6 17.41 7.25 14.78
C SER A 6 15.96 7.04 14.36
N VAL A 7 15.54 7.79 13.34
CA VAL A 7 14.26 7.55 12.70
C VAL A 7 14.54 6.60 11.55
N PHE A 8 14.01 5.39 11.63
CA PHE A 8 14.14 4.39 10.59
C PHE A 8 13.07 4.64 9.51
N THR A 9 13.45 4.69 8.24
CA THR A 9 12.52 5.02 7.15
C THR A 9 12.26 3.83 6.25
N SER A 10 11.03 3.32 6.25
CA SER A 10 10.61 2.17 5.43
C SER A 10 9.65 2.60 4.33
N VAL A 11 9.89 2.17 3.09
CA VAL A 11 8.87 2.24 2.03
C VAL A 11 8.00 0.99 2.14
N LEU A 12 6.70 1.16 2.39
CA LEU A 12 5.75 0.07 2.60
C LEU A 12 4.79 -0.02 1.41
N MET A 13 4.93 -1.05 0.59
CA MET A 13 4.05 -1.30 -0.54
C MET A 13 2.93 -2.26 -0.13
N ILE A 14 1.68 -1.84 -0.37
CA ILE A 14 0.47 -2.58 0.00
C ILE A 14 -0.52 -2.62 -1.17
N GLU A 15 -1.32 -3.68 -1.24
CA GLU A 15 -2.40 -3.84 -2.22
C GLU A 15 -3.80 -3.72 -1.60
N GLN A 16 -3.86 -3.78 -0.28
CA GLN A 16 -5.06 -3.82 0.54
C GLN A 16 -4.86 -2.94 1.78
N PRO A 17 -5.93 -2.46 2.43
CA PRO A 17 -5.79 -1.76 3.69
C PRO A 17 -5.10 -2.65 4.73
N LEU A 18 -4.24 -2.05 5.56
CA LEU A 18 -3.57 -2.77 6.65
C LEU A 18 -4.60 -3.19 7.72
N THR A 19 -4.54 -4.46 8.13
CA THR A 19 -5.24 -4.92 9.33
C THR A 19 -4.51 -4.48 10.59
N THR A 20 -5.17 -4.56 11.75
CA THR A 20 -4.51 -4.28 13.04
C THR A 20 -3.27 -5.16 13.24
N VAL A 21 -3.36 -6.43 12.85
CA VAL A 21 -2.25 -7.39 12.96
C VAL A 21 -1.09 -6.99 12.06
N ASP A 22 -1.37 -6.54 10.83
CA ASP A 22 -0.32 -6.06 9.92
C ASP A 22 0.39 -4.83 10.48
N VAL A 23 -0.37 -3.87 11.02
CA VAL A 23 0.19 -2.65 11.63
C VAL A 23 1.08 -3.01 12.81
N ASP A 24 0.64 -3.87 13.71
CA ASP A 24 1.44 -4.33 14.86
C ASP A 24 2.72 -5.04 14.42
N PHE A 25 2.61 -5.84 13.36
CA PHE A 25 3.75 -6.55 12.83
C PHE A 25 4.78 -5.61 12.21
N VAL A 26 4.39 -4.74 11.28
CA VAL A 26 5.35 -3.85 10.58
C VAL A 26 5.95 -2.79 11.49
N THR A 27 5.21 -2.32 12.50
CA THR A 27 5.72 -1.32 13.44
C THR A 27 6.69 -1.91 14.47
N SER A 28 6.66 -3.22 14.70
CA SER A 28 7.54 -3.90 15.67
C SER A 28 8.86 -4.43 15.07
N LEU A 29 9.03 -4.40 13.75
CA LEU A 29 10.23 -4.95 13.07
C LEU A 29 11.54 -4.30 13.52
N HIS A 30 11.49 -3.03 13.93
CA HIS A 30 12.67 -2.23 14.30
C HIS A 30 12.81 -2.00 15.81
N GLY A 31 12.12 -2.80 16.63
CA GLY A 31 12.20 -2.70 18.09
C GLY A 31 11.70 -1.35 18.61
N ASP A 32 12.52 -0.66 19.41
CA ASP A 32 12.18 0.63 20.03
C ASP A 32 12.46 1.85 19.12
N GLU A 33 12.96 1.65 17.90
CA GLU A 33 13.23 2.75 16.97
C GLU A 33 11.93 3.38 16.45
N THR A 34 11.93 4.71 16.30
CA THR A 34 10.77 5.40 15.71
C THR A 34 10.76 5.19 14.21
N VAL A 35 9.76 4.48 13.70
CA VAL A 35 9.64 4.19 12.26
C VAL A 35 8.83 5.27 11.54
N SER A 36 9.32 5.65 10.36
CA SER A 36 8.63 6.49 9.39
C SER A 36 8.30 5.67 8.15
N PHE A 37 7.03 5.64 7.78
CA PHE A 37 6.55 4.91 6.61
C PHE A 37 6.22 5.85 5.46
N VAL A 38 6.69 5.48 4.27
CA VAL A 38 6.15 5.98 3.00
C VAL A 38 5.35 4.86 2.36
N VAL A 39 4.02 4.95 2.45
CA VAL A 39 3.10 3.91 2.01
C VAL A 39 2.75 4.08 0.53
N LEU A 40 3.00 3.05 -0.26
CA LEU A 40 2.62 2.97 -1.67
C LEU A 40 1.45 2.00 -1.80
N MET A 41 0.25 2.54 -2.01
CA MET A 41 -0.95 1.75 -2.27
C MET A 41 -1.02 1.45 -3.77
N GLN A 42 -0.81 0.21 -4.16
CA GLN A 42 -1.08 -0.24 -5.52
C GLN A 42 -2.40 -1.01 -5.51
N PRO A 43 -3.53 -0.39 -5.92
CA PRO A 43 -4.81 -1.09 -5.96
C PRO A 43 -4.72 -2.30 -6.90
N ARG A 44 -5.50 -3.34 -6.56
CA ARG A 44 -5.70 -4.48 -7.45
C ARG A 44 -6.16 -4.01 -8.83
N GLY A 45 -5.58 -4.59 -9.88
CA GLY A 45 -5.89 -4.25 -11.26
C GLY A 45 -7.36 -4.52 -11.67
N ASP A 46 -7.71 -4.10 -12.88
CA ASP A 46 -9.07 -4.02 -13.48
C ASP A 46 -9.97 -5.26 -13.39
N GLN A 47 -9.46 -6.45 -13.02
CA GLN A 47 -10.28 -7.65 -12.87
C GLN A 47 -11.31 -7.51 -11.73
N ASP A 48 -11.01 -6.80 -10.66
CA ASP A 48 -11.99 -6.51 -9.60
C ASP A 48 -13.06 -5.49 -10.05
N ARG A 49 -12.77 -4.62 -11.02
CA ARG A 49 -13.77 -3.73 -11.64
C ARG A 49 -14.67 -4.48 -12.60
N LEU A 50 -14.10 -5.39 -13.41
CA LEU A 50 -14.87 -6.25 -14.32
C LEU A 50 -15.80 -7.21 -13.54
N LEU A 51 -15.33 -7.79 -12.43
CA LEU A 51 -16.15 -8.67 -11.59
C LEU A 51 -17.29 -7.90 -10.91
N ARG A 52 -17.03 -6.69 -10.36
CA ARG A 52 -18.11 -5.83 -9.83
C ARG A 52 -19.13 -5.42 -10.90
N ALA A 53 -18.65 -5.05 -12.08
CA ALA A 53 -19.53 -4.71 -13.21
C ALA A 53 -20.39 -5.91 -13.66
N ILE A 54 -19.90 -7.14 -13.48
CA ILE A 54 -20.68 -8.37 -13.76
C ILE A 54 -21.71 -8.64 -12.65
N ASP A 55 -21.36 -8.44 -11.38
CA ASP A 55 -22.29 -8.58 -10.25
C ASP A 55 -23.45 -7.57 -10.31
N ASP A 56 -23.18 -6.33 -10.69
CA ASP A 56 -24.22 -5.29 -10.87
C ASP A 56 -25.22 -5.68 -11.98
N VAL A 57 -24.74 -6.34 -13.04
CA VAL A 57 -25.58 -6.87 -14.12
C VAL A 57 -26.36 -8.13 -13.69
N ALA A 58 -25.83 -8.93 -12.77
CA ALA A 58 -26.51 -10.12 -12.23
C ALA A 58 -27.65 -9.75 -11.24
N LEU A 59 -27.61 -8.57 -10.64
CA LEU A 59 -28.66 -8.01 -9.78
C LEU A 59 -29.74 -7.22 -10.53
N GLY A 60 -29.62 -7.09 -11.86
CA GLY A 60 -30.64 -6.49 -12.73
C GLY A 60 -30.57 -4.98 -12.89
N GLU A 61 -29.51 -4.33 -12.40
CA GLU A 61 -29.30 -2.90 -12.57
C GLU A 61 -28.45 -2.68 -13.83
N LEU A 62 -29.08 -2.18 -14.90
CA LEU A 62 -28.36 -1.70 -16.08
C LEU A 62 -27.55 -0.46 -15.67
N PRO A 63 -26.25 -0.34 -16.00
CA PRO A 63 -25.53 0.88 -15.71
C PRO A 63 -26.02 1.99 -16.63
N GLU A 64 -26.90 2.85 -16.12
CA GLU A 64 -27.08 4.21 -16.63
C GLU A 64 -25.79 4.97 -16.34
N ALA A 65 -24.81 4.83 -17.24
CA ALA A 65 -23.81 5.86 -17.39
C ALA A 65 -24.51 7.17 -17.76
N ILE A 66 -24.17 8.22 -17.00
CA ILE A 66 -24.53 9.65 -17.14
C ILE A 66 -25.65 10.10 -16.18
N ARG A 67 -25.23 10.53 -14.98
CA ARG A 67 -25.74 11.78 -14.37
C ARG A 67 -24.57 12.57 -13.78
N GLU A 68 -24.32 13.75 -14.37
CA GLU A 68 -23.83 14.90 -13.62
C GLU A 68 -24.80 15.17 -12.46
N GLY A 69 -24.28 15.43 -11.26
CA GLY A 69 -25.07 15.88 -10.11
C GLY A 69 -24.84 15.08 -8.84
N ASP A 70 -23.60 15.06 -8.36
CA ASP A 70 -23.17 15.34 -6.99
C ASP A 70 -21.74 14.79 -6.87
N GLU A 71 -20.75 15.69 -6.81
CA GLU A 71 -19.42 15.30 -6.33
C GLU A 71 -19.62 14.80 -4.89
N PRO A 72 -19.32 13.53 -4.56
CA PRO A 72 -19.41 13.11 -3.18
C PRO A 72 -18.44 14.00 -2.39
N GLU A 73 -18.93 14.69 -1.35
CA GLU A 73 -18.12 15.55 -0.50
C GLU A 73 -17.70 14.79 0.76
N GLY A 74 -16.46 15.00 1.22
CA GLY A 74 -15.95 14.37 2.44
C GLY A 74 -15.26 13.02 2.20
N GLU A 75 -15.20 12.16 3.23
CA GLU A 75 -14.54 10.87 3.10
C GLU A 75 -15.16 10.00 2.00
N ASP A 76 -16.47 10.13 1.73
CA ASP A 76 -17.18 9.39 0.67
C ASP A 76 -16.79 9.80 -0.77
N ALA A 77 -16.00 10.87 -0.94
CA ALA A 77 -15.45 11.34 -2.22
C ALA A 77 -14.31 10.46 -2.78
N LEU A 78 -13.69 9.68 -1.89
CA LEU A 78 -12.46 8.96 -2.20
C LEU A 78 -12.80 7.64 -2.91
N GLY A 79 -12.02 7.29 -3.94
CA GLY A 79 -12.10 5.96 -4.52
C GLY A 79 -11.63 4.89 -3.53
N PRO A 80 -11.98 3.60 -3.72
CA PRO A 80 -11.65 2.53 -2.77
C PRO A 80 -10.16 2.44 -2.38
N ALA A 81 -9.26 2.71 -3.33
CA ALA A 81 -7.81 2.73 -3.10
C ALA A 81 -7.39 3.88 -2.15
N ALA A 82 -8.03 5.04 -2.28
CA ALA A 82 -7.75 6.20 -1.45
C ALA A 82 -8.29 6.02 -0.02
N HIS A 83 -9.47 5.41 0.15
CA HIS A 83 -9.94 4.97 1.46
C HIS A 83 -8.99 3.99 2.12
N ALA A 84 -8.58 2.96 1.38
CA ALA A 84 -7.68 1.94 1.92
C ALA A 84 -6.32 2.52 2.33
N LEU A 85 -5.79 3.45 1.54
CA LEU A 85 -4.57 4.19 1.87
C LEU A 85 -4.77 5.05 3.14
N ALA A 86 -5.84 5.86 3.19
CA ALA A 86 -6.13 6.72 4.33
C ALA A 86 -6.30 5.93 5.63
N HIS A 87 -7.02 4.81 5.57
CA HIS A 87 -7.17 3.87 6.69
C HIS A 87 -5.81 3.38 7.20
N SER A 88 -4.97 2.88 6.29
CA SER A 88 -3.64 2.35 6.61
C SER A 88 -2.72 3.41 7.23
N LEU A 89 -2.71 4.62 6.66
CA LEU A 89 -1.93 5.74 7.18
C LEU A 89 -2.38 6.13 8.60
N ASN A 90 -3.68 6.17 8.85
CA ASN A 90 -4.22 6.50 10.16
C ASN A 90 -3.89 5.42 11.18
N ALA A 91 -4.00 4.13 10.81
CA ALA A 91 -3.67 3.03 11.70
C ALA A 91 -2.18 3.02 12.11
N LEU A 92 -1.27 3.25 11.16
CA LEU A 92 0.17 3.40 11.43
C LEU A 92 0.45 4.58 12.38
N ARG A 93 -0.20 5.74 12.15
CA ARG A 93 -0.04 6.92 13.02
C ARG A 93 -0.56 6.69 14.42
N GLN A 94 -1.65 5.92 14.58
CA GLN A 94 -2.18 5.57 15.89
C GLN A 94 -1.22 4.67 16.70
N LYS A 95 -0.32 3.93 16.04
CA LYS A 95 0.78 3.20 16.68
C LYS A 95 2.04 4.04 16.93
N GLY A 96 1.96 5.36 16.70
CA GLY A 96 3.06 6.29 16.96
C GLY A 96 4.07 6.43 15.83
N ALA A 97 3.87 5.74 14.70
CA ALA A 97 4.72 5.90 13.52
C ALA A 97 4.42 7.23 12.79
N LYS A 98 5.42 7.75 12.09
CA LYS A 98 5.16 8.75 11.04
C LYS A 98 4.70 8.01 9.80
N ALA A 99 3.66 8.49 9.12
CA ALA A 99 3.20 7.86 7.89
C ALA A 99 2.70 8.90 6.90
N VAL A 100 3.16 8.79 5.65
CA VAL A 100 2.64 9.48 4.46
C VAL A 100 2.49 8.45 3.36
N GLY A 101 1.72 8.74 2.31
CA GLY A 101 1.57 7.77 1.24
C GLY A 101 0.86 8.30 0.01
N GLN A 102 0.91 7.50 -1.04
CA GLN A 102 0.30 7.80 -2.34
C GLN A 102 -0.16 6.52 -3.03
N ILE A 103 -1.10 6.67 -3.97
CA ILE A 103 -1.55 5.58 -4.84
C ILE A 103 -0.58 5.45 -6.01
N VAL A 104 -0.31 4.22 -6.43
CA VAL A 104 0.56 3.89 -7.56
C VAL A 104 -0.25 3.10 -8.60
N GLU A 105 -0.48 3.72 -9.75
CA GLU A 105 -1.29 3.10 -10.82
C GLU A 105 -0.44 2.39 -11.87
N ASN A 106 0.78 2.87 -12.14
CA ASN A 106 1.63 2.38 -13.21
C ASN A 106 3.10 2.27 -12.75
N HIS A 107 3.85 1.35 -13.38
CA HIS A 107 5.29 1.20 -13.19
C HIS A 107 5.74 1.15 -11.71
N PRO A 108 5.21 0.20 -10.90
CA PRO A 108 5.43 0.22 -9.46
C PRO A 108 6.89 0.09 -9.04
N LEU A 109 7.71 -0.62 -9.82
CA LEU A 109 9.15 -0.73 -9.57
C LEU A 109 9.90 0.58 -9.78
N ASP A 110 9.54 1.35 -10.80
CA ASP A 110 10.14 2.67 -11.05
C ASP A 110 9.73 3.63 -9.95
N LYS A 111 8.45 3.60 -9.55
CA LYS A 111 7.95 4.44 -8.47
C LYS A 111 8.58 4.10 -7.13
N LEU A 112 8.73 2.81 -6.83
CA LEU A 112 9.39 2.33 -5.63
C LEU A 112 10.85 2.85 -5.55
N GLN A 113 11.61 2.75 -6.64
CA GLN A 113 12.97 3.28 -6.71
C GLN A 113 13.00 4.80 -6.48
N SER A 114 12.17 5.56 -7.18
CA SER A 114 12.08 7.02 -7.04
C SER A 114 11.84 7.41 -5.59
N VAL A 115 10.91 6.72 -4.91
CA VAL A 115 10.55 7.01 -3.52
C VAL A 115 11.70 6.66 -2.58
N VAL A 116 12.39 5.53 -2.78
CA VAL A 116 13.59 5.19 -2.01
C VAL A 116 14.67 6.28 -2.15
N ASP A 117 14.96 6.71 -3.38
CA ASP A 117 15.96 7.74 -3.68
C ASP A 117 15.59 9.10 -3.07
N GLU A 118 14.32 9.51 -3.19
CA GLU A 118 13.81 10.80 -2.68
C GLU A 118 13.79 10.86 -1.16
N THR A 119 13.49 9.74 -0.50
CA THR A 119 13.26 9.69 0.95
C THR A 119 14.50 9.24 1.72
N GLY A 120 15.49 8.68 1.03
CA GLY A 120 16.65 8.04 1.65
C GLY A 120 16.24 6.85 2.51
N ALA A 121 15.25 6.08 2.05
CA ALA A 121 14.71 4.96 2.81
C ALA A 121 15.79 3.91 3.14
N ASP A 122 15.68 3.31 4.30
CA ASP A 122 16.60 2.28 4.80
C ASP A 122 16.21 0.88 4.28
N GLU A 123 14.95 0.68 3.92
CA GLU A 123 14.44 -0.58 3.38
C GLU A 123 13.16 -0.40 2.55
N VAL A 124 12.79 -1.48 1.88
CA VAL A 124 11.46 -1.69 1.32
C VAL A 124 10.80 -2.89 1.97
N ILE A 125 9.56 -2.71 2.45
CA ILE A 125 8.67 -3.78 2.86
C ILE A 125 7.56 -3.91 1.81
N VAL A 126 7.32 -5.13 1.33
CA VAL A 126 6.17 -5.43 0.48
C VAL A 126 5.28 -6.43 1.17
N LEU A 127 4.07 -5.97 1.48
CA LEU A 127 3.05 -6.73 2.18
C LEU A 127 1.94 -7.09 1.17
N THR A 128 1.84 -8.38 0.86
CA THR A 128 0.94 -8.91 -0.19
C THR A 128 0.09 -10.04 0.34
N ALA A 129 -1.10 -10.25 -0.24
CA ALA A 129 -1.91 -11.42 0.08
C ALA A 129 -1.19 -12.72 -0.38
N PRO A 130 -1.29 -13.83 0.37
CA PRO A 130 -0.60 -15.10 0.07
C PRO A 130 -0.86 -15.67 -1.33
N HIS A 131 -2.05 -15.43 -1.90
CA HIS A 131 -2.54 -16.05 -3.12
C HIS A 131 -2.33 -15.20 -4.39
N PHE A 132 -1.93 -13.94 -4.27
CA PHE A 132 -1.75 -13.02 -5.41
C PHE A 132 -0.29 -12.88 -5.87
N VAL A 133 0.59 -13.68 -5.30
CA VAL A 133 2.03 -13.55 -5.51
C VAL A 133 2.50 -13.89 -6.92
N GLU A 134 1.72 -14.60 -7.74
CA GLU A 134 2.24 -15.12 -9.02
C GLU A 134 1.85 -14.32 -10.28
N GLU A 135 0.80 -13.50 -10.28
CA GLU A 135 0.34 -12.85 -11.54
C GLU A 135 0.69 -11.36 -11.69
N PHE A 136 0.87 -10.59 -10.61
CA PHE A 136 1.19 -9.16 -10.71
C PHE A 136 2.68 -8.82 -10.60
N PHE A 137 3.48 -9.79 -10.15
CA PHE A 137 4.92 -9.66 -9.96
C PHE A 137 5.58 -10.85 -10.63
N HIS A 138 5.95 -10.73 -11.92
CA HIS A 138 6.78 -11.68 -12.66
C HIS A 138 7.67 -12.48 -11.69
N ARG A 139 7.68 -13.82 -11.79
CA ARG A 139 8.37 -14.83 -10.95
C ARG A 139 9.68 -14.45 -10.20
N ASP A 140 10.35 -13.34 -10.54
CA ASP A 140 11.58 -12.80 -9.97
C ASP A 140 11.49 -11.34 -9.42
N TRP A 141 10.30 -10.76 -9.15
CA TRP A 141 10.20 -9.33 -8.73
C TRP A 141 11.06 -8.98 -7.51
N ALA A 142 11.08 -9.82 -6.46
CA ALA A 142 11.91 -9.53 -5.29
C ALA A 142 13.39 -9.43 -5.64
N SER A 143 13.85 -10.23 -6.61
CA SER A 143 15.20 -10.15 -7.17
C SER A 143 15.39 -8.84 -7.95
N ARG A 144 14.45 -8.48 -8.81
CA ARG A 144 14.50 -7.22 -9.59
C ARG A 144 14.47 -5.98 -8.69
N ALA A 145 13.60 -5.97 -7.68
CA ALA A 145 13.49 -4.89 -6.71
C ALA A 145 14.81 -4.71 -5.96
N ARG A 146 15.39 -5.78 -5.38
CA ARG A 146 16.69 -5.73 -4.69
C ARG A 146 17.80 -5.12 -5.55
N HIS A 147 17.87 -5.51 -6.83
CA HIS A 147 18.86 -4.95 -7.75
C HIS A 147 18.60 -3.49 -8.12
N LYS A 148 17.33 -3.06 -8.12
CA LYS A 148 16.92 -1.75 -8.61
C LYS A 148 16.89 -0.66 -7.54
N VAL A 149 16.44 -0.98 -6.33
CA VAL A 149 16.24 -0.01 -5.24
C VAL A 149 17.46 0.19 -4.37
N GLY A 150 18.45 -0.72 -4.42
CA GLY A 150 19.71 -0.58 -3.70
C GLY A 150 19.63 -0.75 -2.17
N VAL A 151 18.44 -0.97 -1.62
CA VAL A 151 18.19 -1.20 -0.19
C VAL A 151 17.61 -2.60 0.07
N PRO A 152 17.71 -3.14 1.30
CA PRO A 152 17.07 -4.40 1.66
C PRO A 152 15.58 -4.42 1.29
N VAL A 153 15.12 -5.55 0.74
CA VAL A 153 13.71 -5.76 0.39
C VAL A 153 13.17 -6.96 1.16
N LEU A 154 12.24 -6.69 2.08
CA LEU A 154 11.53 -7.68 2.87
C LEU A 154 10.16 -7.95 2.24
N LYS A 155 9.84 -9.24 2.04
CA LYS A 155 8.54 -9.66 1.55
C LYS A 155 7.77 -10.34 2.67
N LEU A 156 6.63 -9.77 3.02
CA LEU A 156 5.74 -10.23 4.08
C LEU A 156 4.38 -10.59 3.48
N PHE A 157 3.66 -11.45 4.17
CA PHE A 157 2.29 -11.80 3.82
C PHE A 157 1.32 -11.02 4.71
N ALA A 158 0.34 -10.38 4.07
CA ALA A 158 -0.75 -9.75 4.78
C ALA A 158 -1.58 -10.80 5.54
N HIS A 159 -2.04 -10.44 6.73
CA HIS A 159 -2.95 -11.28 7.49
C HIS A 159 -4.36 -11.08 6.93
N ASN A 160 -5.00 -12.19 6.54
CA ASN A 160 -6.42 -12.16 6.18
C ASN A 160 -7.24 -12.27 7.47
N GLU A 161 -8.12 -11.31 7.73
CA GLU A 161 -9.25 -11.48 8.66
C GLU A 161 -10.47 -12.03 7.92
#